data_AF-A0A922IE81-F1
#
_entry.id   AF-A0A922IE81-F1
#
_cell.length_a   1.000
_cell.length_b   1.000
_cell.length_c   1.000
_cell.angle_alpha   90.00
_cell.angle_beta   90.00
_cell.angle_gamma   90.00
#
_symmetry.space_group_name_H-M   'P 1'
#
loop_
_entity.id
_entity.type
_entity.pdbx_description
1 polymer ?
#
loop_
_entity_poly.entity_id
_entity_poly.type
_entity_poly.pdbx_seq_one_letter_code
_entity_poly.pdbx_strand_id
1 'polypeptide(L)'
;MKGLSVAYQEEMIPGLIALYNPEIAKFLDENSLEVDKVIEVKKKKQNPAKPHLCNVIMKVKPEIRNILINELNGRVNIEYSYIHVEDMSPLRQCFHCFGFKHIAEYCPRKNRQICLHCGGEHQISECMNRDDAPTCLNCRIEQLPSQRNHTAISRDCPVMLRIMKNSLNQVNYA
;
A
#
# COMPACT_ATOMS: atom_id res chain seq x y z
N MET A 1 6.08 4.48 -19.43
CA MET A 1 4.81 4.51 -18.66
C MET A 1 3.72 5.15 -19.51
N LYS A 2 2.69 4.39 -19.87
CA LYS A 2 1.47 4.90 -20.54
C LYS A 2 0.46 5.26 -19.44
N GLY A 3 -0.24 6.38 -19.61
CA GLY A 3 -1.33 6.82 -18.74
C GLY A 3 -2.67 6.69 -19.45
N LEU A 4 -3.76 6.98 -18.75
CA LEU A 4 -5.10 7.05 -19.34
C LEU A 4 -5.20 8.27 -20.26
N SER A 5 -5.97 8.20 -21.34
CA SER A 5 -6.31 9.38 -22.13
C SER A 5 -7.11 10.37 -21.28
N VAL A 6 -6.80 11.66 -21.36
CA VAL A 6 -7.59 12.70 -20.69
C VAL A 6 -9.04 12.76 -21.18
N ALA A 7 -9.31 12.23 -22.38
CA ALA A 7 -10.64 12.24 -23.01
C ALA A 7 -11.67 11.39 -22.28
N TYR A 8 -11.26 10.34 -21.54
CA TYR A 8 -12.21 9.52 -20.80
C TYR A 8 -12.77 10.28 -19.60
N GLN A 9 -14.09 10.40 -19.52
CA GLN A 9 -14.78 10.94 -18.35
C GLN A 9 -14.55 10.03 -17.13
N GLU A 10 -14.49 10.62 -15.94
CA GLU A 10 -14.17 9.88 -14.71
C GLU A 10 -15.17 8.77 -14.42
N GLU A 11 -16.46 9.00 -14.68
CA GLU A 11 -17.52 8.02 -14.42
C GLU A 11 -17.43 6.79 -15.33
N MET A 12 -16.80 6.90 -16.50
CA MET A 12 -16.66 5.77 -17.42
C MET A 12 -15.50 4.84 -17.08
N ILE A 13 -14.53 5.31 -16.29
CA ILE A 13 -13.27 4.59 -16.04
C ILE A 13 -13.51 3.23 -15.37
N PRO A 14 -14.34 3.09 -14.31
CA PRO A 14 -14.63 1.79 -13.72
C PRO A 14 -15.19 0.79 -14.73
N GLY A 15 -16.17 1.22 -15.54
CA GLY A 15 -16.80 0.40 -16.58
C GLY A 15 -15.81 -0.03 -17.66
N LEU A 16 -14.93 0.86 -18.10
CA LEU A 16 -13.86 0.52 -19.06
C LEU A 16 -12.88 -0.51 -18.48
N ILE A 17 -12.50 -0.37 -17.21
CA ILE A 17 -11.64 -1.34 -16.54
C ILE A 17 -12.31 -2.71 -16.49
N ALA A 18 -13.58 -2.80 -16.10
CA ALA A 18 -14.29 -4.07 -16.08
C ALA A 18 -14.44 -4.67 -17.50
N LEU A 19 -14.77 -3.86 -18.50
CA LEU A 19 -14.99 -4.30 -19.87
C LEU A 19 -13.75 -4.94 -20.52
N TYR A 20 -12.57 -4.36 -20.29
CA TYR A 20 -11.33 -4.78 -20.95
C TYR A 20 -10.49 -5.78 -20.13
N ASN A 21 -10.92 -6.15 -18.92
CA ASN A 21 -10.19 -7.07 -18.05
C ASN A 21 -11.14 -8.18 -17.57
N PRO A 22 -11.20 -9.33 -18.28
CA PRO A 22 -12.15 -10.41 -18.02
C PRO A 22 -12.14 -10.95 -16.59
N GLU A 23 -11.00 -10.92 -15.91
CA GLU A 23 -10.83 -11.33 -14.52
C GLU A 23 -11.69 -10.47 -13.58
N ILE A 24 -11.76 -9.16 -13.86
CA ILE A 24 -12.58 -8.23 -13.10
C ILE A 24 -14.06 -8.42 -13.44
N ALA A 25 -14.42 -8.55 -14.72
CA ALA A 25 -15.79 -8.80 -15.14
C ALA A 25 -16.35 -10.09 -14.53
N LYS A 26 -15.57 -11.19 -14.60
CA LYS A 26 -15.92 -12.47 -14.00
C LYS A 26 -16.15 -12.35 -12.50
N PHE A 27 -15.27 -11.67 -11.77
CA PHE A 27 -15.43 -11.46 -10.33
C PHE A 27 -16.71 -10.68 -10.00
N LEU A 28 -17.03 -9.64 -10.78
CA LEU A 28 -18.26 -8.87 -10.61
C LEU A 28 -19.51 -9.72 -10.82
N ASP A 29 -19.53 -10.52 -11.89
CA ASP A 29 -20.64 -11.39 -12.26
C ASP A 29 -20.86 -12.49 -11.21
N GLU A 30 -19.80 -13.20 -10.82
CA GLU A 30 -19.86 -14.28 -9.82
C GLU A 30 -20.37 -13.81 -8.45
N ASN A 31 -20.15 -12.54 -8.11
CA ASN A 31 -20.55 -11.97 -6.82
C ASN A 31 -21.77 -11.06 -6.92
N SER A 32 -22.38 -10.91 -8.11
CA SER A 32 -23.52 -10.00 -8.35
C SER A 32 -23.23 -8.56 -7.86
N LEU A 33 -22.04 -8.04 -8.16
CA LEU A 33 -21.57 -6.73 -7.72
C LEU A 33 -21.63 -5.70 -8.87
N GLU A 34 -22.05 -4.48 -8.54
CA GLU A 34 -21.91 -3.33 -9.45
C GLU A 34 -20.48 -2.79 -9.42
N VAL A 35 -19.96 -2.42 -10.59
CA VAL A 35 -18.58 -1.94 -10.75
C VAL A 35 -18.27 -0.71 -9.89
N ASP A 36 -19.20 0.24 -9.80
CA ASP A 36 -19.04 1.50 -9.06
C ASP A 36 -19.00 1.28 -7.54
N LYS A 37 -19.50 0.13 -7.05
CA LYS A 37 -19.43 -0.26 -5.63
C LYS A 37 -18.08 -0.88 -5.27
N VAL A 38 -17.28 -1.28 -6.25
CA VAL A 38 -15.99 -1.96 -6.02
C VAL A 38 -14.78 -1.19 -6.53
N ILE A 39 -14.96 -0.30 -7.51
CA ILE A 39 -13.95 0.61 -8.05
C ILE A 39 -14.51 2.03 -7.98
N GLU A 40 -13.91 2.85 -7.12
CA GLU A 40 -14.30 4.24 -6.95
C GLU A 40 -13.14 5.16 -7.36
N VAL A 41 -13.33 5.97 -8.40
CA VAL A 41 -12.34 6.97 -8.81
C VAL A 41 -12.30 8.09 -7.77
N LYS A 42 -11.12 8.33 -7.18
CA LYS A 42 -10.91 9.37 -6.15
C LYS A 42 -10.34 10.64 -6.73
N LYS A 43 -9.41 10.53 -7.68
CA LYS A 43 -8.77 11.66 -8.34
C LYS A 43 -8.36 11.27 -9.74
N LYS A 44 -8.54 12.17 -10.69
CA LYS A 44 -7.85 12.17 -11.99
C LYS A 44 -6.94 13.38 -12.05
N LYS A 45 -5.66 13.16 -12.36
CA LYS A 45 -4.67 14.23 -12.47
C LYS A 45 -3.97 14.14 -13.81
N GLN A 46 -4.05 15.21 -14.59
CA GLN A 46 -3.33 15.32 -15.85
C GLN A 46 -1.82 15.21 -15.61
N ASN A 47 -1.12 14.53 -16.52
CA ASN A 47 0.32 14.38 -16.44
C ASN A 47 0.99 15.68 -16.94
N PRO A 48 1.81 16.37 -16.11
CA PRO A 48 2.44 17.63 -16.51
C PRO A 48 3.38 17.48 -17.72
N ALA A 49 4.05 16.34 -17.85
CA ALA A 49 4.98 16.06 -18.95
C ALA A 49 4.27 15.56 -20.22
N LYS A 50 3.05 15.02 -20.08
CA LYS A 50 2.26 14.47 -21.19
C LYS A 50 0.79 14.89 -21.06
N PRO A 51 0.42 16.10 -21.52
CA PRO A 51 -0.91 16.67 -21.28
C PRO A 51 -2.07 15.86 -21.87
N HIS A 52 -1.83 15.02 -22.88
CA HIS A 52 -2.84 14.12 -23.43
C HIS A 52 -3.12 12.89 -22.53
N LEU A 53 -2.36 12.71 -21.44
CA LEU A 53 -2.51 11.61 -20.49
C LEU A 53 -2.85 12.10 -19.08
N CYS A 54 -3.53 11.25 -18.32
CA CYS A 54 -3.79 11.43 -16.90
C CYS A 54 -3.43 10.18 -16.09
N ASN A 55 -3.11 10.42 -14.83
CA ASN A 55 -3.01 9.41 -13.79
C ASN A 55 -4.31 9.40 -12.99
N VAL A 56 -4.77 8.21 -12.62
CA VAL A 56 -6.01 8.02 -11.87
C VAL A 56 -5.70 7.34 -10.55
N ILE A 57 -6.23 7.91 -9.48
CA ILE A 57 -6.20 7.33 -8.15
C ILE A 57 -7.60 6.77 -7.90
N MET A 58 -7.66 5.49 -7.61
CA MET A 58 -8.90 4.75 -7.42
C MET A 58 -8.83 4.00 -6.09
N LYS A 59 -9.94 4.02 -5.35
CA LYS A 59 -10.15 3.18 -4.18
C LYS A 59 -10.84 1.91 -4.68
N VAL A 60 -10.33 0.75 -4.28
CA VAL A 60 -10.88 -0.54 -4.68
C VAL A 60 -11.07 -1.46 -3.48
N LYS A 61 -11.95 -2.45 -3.61
CA LYS A 61 -12.03 -3.56 -2.64
C LYS A 61 -10.76 -4.45 -2.68
N PRO A 62 -10.40 -5.15 -1.59
CA PRO A 62 -9.25 -6.04 -1.53
C PRO A 62 -9.16 -7.07 -2.66
N GLU A 63 -10.30 -7.63 -3.05
CA GLU A 63 -10.40 -8.66 -4.08
C GLU A 63 -10.01 -8.08 -5.44
N ILE A 64 -10.58 -6.93 -5.81
CA ILE A 64 -10.21 -6.20 -7.03
C ILE A 64 -8.72 -5.81 -7.00
N ARG A 65 -8.20 -5.33 -5.86
CA ARG A 65 -6.78 -5.03 -5.71
C ARG A 65 -5.91 -6.26 -5.99
N ASN A 66 -6.29 -7.43 -5.47
CA ASN A 66 -5.54 -8.66 -5.68
C ASN A 66 -5.54 -9.08 -7.15
N ILE A 67 -6.67 -8.96 -7.85
CA ILE A 67 -6.74 -9.18 -9.29
C ILE A 67 -5.79 -8.21 -10.02
N LEU A 68 -5.89 -6.90 -9.74
CA LEU A 68 -5.08 -5.86 -10.37
C LEU A 68 -3.57 -6.06 -10.20
N ILE A 69 -3.12 -6.41 -8.99
CA ILE A 69 -1.70 -6.49 -8.65
C ILE A 69 -1.11 -7.87 -8.92
N ASN A 70 -1.82 -8.95 -8.55
CA ASN A 70 -1.27 -10.30 -8.58
C ASN A 70 -1.62 -11.04 -9.87
N GLU A 71 -2.88 -11.01 -10.30
CA GLU A 71 -3.34 -11.75 -11.49
C GLU A 71 -3.00 -11.01 -12.78
N LEU A 72 -3.20 -9.69 -12.78
CA LEU A 72 -2.89 -8.81 -13.90
C LEU A 72 -1.48 -8.21 -13.86
N ASN A 73 -0.67 -8.59 -12.86
CA ASN A 73 0.72 -8.13 -12.68
C ASN A 73 0.88 -6.60 -12.71
N GLY A 74 -0.08 -5.85 -12.16
CA GLY A 74 -0.05 -4.38 -12.14
C GLY A 74 -0.24 -3.75 -13.52
N ARG A 75 -0.98 -4.41 -14.41
CA ARG A 75 -1.25 -3.94 -15.78
C ARG A 75 -2.74 -4.06 -16.08
N VAL A 76 -3.38 -2.93 -16.33
CA VAL A 76 -4.81 -2.88 -16.69
C VAL A 76 -4.94 -2.56 -18.17
N ASN A 77 -5.74 -3.34 -18.87
CA ASN A 77 -6.07 -3.09 -20.27
C ASN A 77 -7.23 -2.10 -20.37
N ILE A 78 -7.10 -1.12 -21.27
CA ILE A 78 -8.18 -0.23 -21.70
C ILE A 78 -8.00 -0.04 -23.20
N GLU A 79 -8.99 -0.49 -23.98
CA GLU A 79 -8.91 -0.57 -25.44
C GLU A 79 -7.62 -1.27 -25.91
N TYR A 80 -6.81 -0.61 -26.73
CA TYR A 80 -5.58 -1.13 -27.31
C TYR A 80 -4.33 -0.77 -26.50
N SER A 81 -4.49 -0.36 -25.24
CA SER A 81 -3.39 0.04 -24.36
C SER A 81 -3.43 -0.68 -23.02
N TYR A 82 -2.23 -0.99 -22.50
CA TYR A 82 -2.05 -1.36 -21.11
C TYR A 82 -1.56 -0.15 -20.30
N ILE A 83 -2.09 0.00 -19.10
CA ILE A 83 -1.79 1.07 -18.16
C ILE A 83 -1.19 0.43 -16.90
N HIS A 84 -0.14 1.05 -16.37
CA HIS A 84 0.49 0.57 -15.15
C HIS A 84 -0.36 0.93 -13.93
N VAL A 85 -0.54 -0.04 -13.03
CA VAL A 85 -1.20 0.13 -11.74
C VAL A 85 -0.17 -0.11 -10.64
N GLU A 86 -0.11 0.83 -9.71
CA GLU A 86 0.71 0.75 -8.50
C GLU A 86 -0.20 0.70 -7.27
N ASP A 87 0.13 -0.16 -6.31
CA ASP A 87 -0.59 -0.17 -5.04
C ASP A 87 -0.09 0.93 -4.11
N MET A 88 -0.98 1.87 -3.82
CA MET A 88 -0.72 2.99 -2.92
C MET A 88 -1.24 2.76 -1.49
N SER A 89 -1.57 1.51 -1.12
CA SER A 89 -2.03 1.16 0.23
C SER A 89 -0.95 1.49 1.27
N PRO A 90 -1.11 2.57 2.08
CA PRO A 90 -0.05 3.00 2.95
C PRO A 90 -0.07 2.15 4.22
N LEU A 91 0.92 1.28 4.40
CA LEU A 91 1.22 0.77 5.73
C LEU A 91 1.75 1.94 6.56
N ARG A 92 0.92 2.44 7.49
CA ARG A 92 1.31 3.54 8.38
C ARG A 92 2.23 3.02 9.47
N GLN A 93 3.48 3.46 9.44
CA GLN A 93 4.45 3.24 10.51
C GLN A 93 4.77 4.55 11.21
N CYS A 94 4.74 4.55 12.54
CA CYS A 94 5.02 5.71 13.37
C CYS A 94 6.52 5.98 13.43
N PHE A 95 6.97 7.19 13.07
CA PHE A 95 8.39 7.58 13.13
C PHE A 95 8.93 7.79 14.56
N HIS A 96 8.07 7.80 15.57
CA HIS A 96 8.48 8.00 16.96
C HIS A 96 8.74 6.68 17.71
N CYS A 97 7.85 5.69 17.55
CA CYS A 97 7.95 4.41 18.24
C CYS A 97 8.17 3.20 17.31
N PHE A 98 8.18 3.42 15.99
CA PHE A 98 8.27 2.40 14.92
C PHE A 98 7.16 1.34 14.91
N GLY A 99 6.12 1.51 15.72
CA GLY A 99 4.91 0.71 15.68
C GLY A 99 4.05 1.03 14.46
N PHE A 100 3.08 0.17 14.17
CA PHE A 100 2.21 0.27 13.01
C PHE A 100 0.84 0.88 13.36
N LYS A 101 0.05 1.22 12.32
CA LYS A 101 -1.34 1.68 12.40
C LYS A 101 -1.58 3.08 12.99
N HIS A 102 -0.52 3.85 13.25
CA HIS A 102 -0.64 5.24 13.71
C HIS A 102 0.53 6.09 13.21
N ILE A 103 0.38 7.42 13.28
CA ILE A 103 1.43 8.40 12.98
C ILE A 103 1.99 8.99 14.28
N ALA A 104 3.13 9.68 14.21
CA ALA A 104 3.80 10.28 15.38
C ALA A 104 2.87 11.22 16.18
N GLU A 105 2.04 12.01 15.50
CA GLU A 105 1.06 12.92 16.12
C GLU A 105 0.08 12.19 17.05
N TYR A 106 -0.30 10.95 16.72
CA TYR A 106 -1.23 10.13 17.50
C TYR A 106 -0.51 8.95 18.18
N CYS A 107 0.78 9.07 18.44
CA CYS A 107 1.54 8.00 19.09
C CYS A 107 1.08 7.82 20.55
N PRO A 108 0.79 6.60 21.01
CA PRO A 108 0.49 6.35 22.42
C PRO A 108 1.73 6.46 23.32
N ARG A 109 2.94 6.58 22.75
CA ARG A 109 4.23 6.63 23.46
C ARG A 109 4.96 7.97 23.24
N LYS A 110 4.25 9.10 23.21
CA LYS A 110 4.84 10.42 22.88
C LYS A 110 6.01 10.86 23.76
N ASN A 111 6.08 10.35 24.99
CA ASN A 111 7.11 10.71 25.96
C ASN A 111 8.36 9.83 25.85
N ARG A 112 8.41 8.89 24.89
CA ARG A 112 9.48 7.89 24.78
C ARG A 112 9.93 7.76 23.34
N GLN A 113 11.03 8.44 23.03
CA GLN A 113 11.67 8.28 21.73
C GLN A 113 12.38 6.93 21.67
N ILE A 114 12.09 6.17 20.63
CA ILE A 114 12.70 4.86 20.41
C ILE A 114 13.87 5.01 19.43
N CYS A 115 14.95 4.30 19.69
CA CYS A 115 16.08 4.20 18.80
C CYS A 115 15.77 3.25 17.64
N LEU A 116 15.93 3.72 16.41
CA LEU A 116 15.72 2.90 15.20
C LEU A 116 16.69 1.71 15.10
N HIS A 117 17.90 1.88 15.64
CA HIS A 117 18.98 0.91 15.53
C HIS A 117 18.82 -0.27 16.50
N CYS A 118 18.63 0.01 17.79
CA CYS A 118 18.61 -1.04 18.83
C CYS A 118 17.25 -1.18 19.54
N GLY A 119 16.27 -0.32 19.24
CA GLY A 119 14.96 -0.32 19.88
C GLY A 119 14.97 0.09 21.36
N GLY A 120 16.03 0.75 21.86
CA GLY A 120 16.08 1.33 23.20
C GLY A 120 15.33 2.67 23.32
N GLU A 121 15.06 3.13 24.54
CA GLU A 121 14.39 4.41 24.81
C GLU A 121 15.40 5.58 24.82
N HIS A 122 15.93 5.91 23.64
CA HIS A 122 16.86 7.04 23.41
C HIS A 122 16.83 7.45 21.94
N GLN A 123 17.43 8.61 21.61
CA GLN A 123 17.60 9.01 20.23
C GLN A 123 18.69 8.19 19.53
N ILE A 124 18.59 7.95 18.22
CA ILE A 124 19.67 7.26 17.48
C ILE A 124 21.03 7.97 17.61
N SER A 125 21.01 9.30 17.78
CA SER A 125 22.16 10.18 18.08
C SER A 125 22.87 9.86 19.41
N GLU A 126 22.22 9.11 20.31
CA GLU A 126 22.72 8.75 21.64
C GLU A 126 22.91 7.22 21.79
N CYS A 127 22.74 6.47 20.70
CA CYS A 127 22.83 5.01 20.74
C CYS A 127 24.27 4.56 21.00
N MET A 128 24.48 3.82 22.09
CA MET A 128 25.78 3.22 22.44
C MET A 128 26.06 1.93 21.65
N ASN A 129 25.03 1.31 21.07
CA ASN A 129 25.13 0.03 20.36
C ASN A 129 25.22 0.24 18.85
N ARG A 130 25.92 1.28 18.37
CA ARG A 130 26.00 1.60 16.93
C ARG A 130 26.90 0.67 16.14
N ASP A 131 27.90 0.11 16.82
CA ASP A 131 28.88 -0.79 16.22
C ASP A 131 28.34 -2.24 16.15
N ASP A 132 27.26 -2.52 16.87
CA ASP A 132 26.54 -3.81 16.79
C ASP A 132 25.65 -3.89 15.55
N ALA A 133 25.20 -5.10 15.21
CA ALA A 133 24.17 -5.28 14.19
C ALA A 133 22.83 -4.64 14.63
N PRO A 134 22.10 -3.97 13.72
CA PRO A 134 20.81 -3.39 14.04
C PRO A 134 19.82 -4.47 14.49
N THR A 135 18.98 -4.12 15.46
CA THR A 135 17.96 -5.00 16.02
C THR A 135 16.57 -4.37 15.86
N CYS A 136 15.72 -5.03 15.07
CA CYS A 136 14.36 -4.60 14.79
C CYS A 136 13.50 -4.72 16.04
N LEU A 137 13.00 -3.57 16.54
CA LEU A 137 12.09 -3.54 17.68
C LEU A 137 10.85 -4.40 17.47
N ASN A 138 10.25 -4.33 16.27
CA ASN A 138 9.02 -5.05 15.96
C ASN A 138 9.23 -6.57 15.97
N CYS A 139 10.29 -7.07 15.33
CA CYS A 139 10.66 -8.49 15.39
C CYS A 139 11.04 -8.94 16.81
N ARG A 140 11.66 -8.06 17.61
CA ARG A 140 11.97 -8.35 19.01
C ARG A 140 10.71 -8.51 19.86
N ILE A 141 9.73 -7.61 19.70
CA ILE A 141 8.43 -7.68 20.40
C ILE A 141 7.68 -8.96 20.00
N GLU A 142 7.68 -9.30 18.71
CA GLU A 142 7.07 -10.53 18.16
C GLU A 142 7.89 -11.80 18.41
N GLN A 143 8.99 -11.71 19.17
CA GLN A 143 9.84 -12.84 19.55
C GLN A 143 10.35 -13.66 18.34
N LEU A 144 10.82 -12.96 17.30
CA LEU A 144 11.44 -13.54 16.09
C LEU A 144 12.98 -13.36 16.12
N PRO A 145 13.72 -14.14 16.94
CA PRO A 145 15.15 -13.90 17.20
C PRO A 145 16.03 -14.08 15.96
N SER A 146 15.69 -15.00 15.06
CA SER A 146 16.45 -15.27 13.83
C SER A 146 16.22 -14.24 12.72
N GLN A 147 15.22 -13.36 12.86
CA GLN A 147 14.80 -12.42 11.82
C GLN A 147 14.84 -10.97 12.29
N ARG A 148 15.53 -10.66 13.40
CA ARG A 148 15.56 -9.30 13.96
C ARG A 148 16.77 -8.46 13.54
N ASN A 149 17.71 -9.02 12.77
CA ASN A 149 18.97 -8.36 12.40
C ASN A 149 18.79 -7.34 11.26
N HIS A 150 17.96 -6.31 11.50
CA HIS A 150 17.69 -5.20 10.60
C HIS A 150 17.06 -4.03 11.37
N THR A 151 16.95 -2.86 10.76
CA THR A 151 16.29 -1.69 11.39
C THR A 151 14.77 -1.83 11.36
N ALA A 152 14.06 -1.19 12.30
CA ALA A 152 12.60 -1.32 12.40
C ALA A 152 11.81 -0.84 11.16
N ILE A 153 12.45 -0.11 10.23
CA ILE A 153 11.88 0.40 8.97
C ILE A 153 12.26 -0.43 7.74
N SER A 154 12.96 -1.55 7.93
CA SER A 154 13.35 -2.43 6.82
C SER A 154 12.12 -2.95 6.08
N ARG A 155 12.13 -2.87 4.74
CA ARG A 155 11.03 -3.39 3.88
C ARG A 155 10.96 -4.91 3.88
N ASP A 156 12.06 -5.56 4.23
CA ASP A 156 12.15 -7.03 4.35
C ASP A 156 11.76 -7.52 5.76
N CYS A 157 11.29 -6.62 6.63
CA CYS A 157 10.84 -7.00 7.97
C CYS A 157 9.63 -7.93 7.91
N PRO A 158 9.71 -9.16 8.46
CA PRO A 158 8.61 -10.13 8.39
C PRO A 158 7.35 -9.65 9.13
N VAL A 159 7.52 -8.87 10.20
CA VAL A 159 6.40 -8.25 10.93
C VAL A 159 5.73 -7.19 10.07
N MET A 160 6.51 -6.35 9.38
CA MET A 160 6.00 -5.34 8.45
C MET A 160 5.23 -5.98 7.30
N LEU A 161 5.80 -7.00 6.66
CA LEU A 161 5.16 -7.74 5.57
C LEU A 161 3.86 -8.42 6.03
N ARG A 162 3.86 -9.01 7.23
CA ARG A 162 2.65 -9.62 7.82
C ARG A 162 1.57 -8.58 8.09
N ILE A 163 1.92 -7.44 8.68
CA ILE A 163 0.96 -6.38 8.97
C ILE A 163 0.46 -5.74 7.68
N MET A 164 1.32 -5.55 6.67
CA MET A 164 0.92 -5.11 5.34
C MET A 164 -0.12 -6.07 4.77
N LYS A 165 0.18 -7.38 4.73
CA LYS A 165 -0.76 -8.41 4.28
C LYS A 165 -2.08 -8.39 5.06
N ASN A 166 -2.02 -8.26 6.38
CA ASN A 166 -3.21 -8.20 7.22
C ASN A 166 -4.01 -6.91 7.00
N SER A 167 -3.36 -5.76 6.86
CA SER A 167 -4.00 -4.48 6.57
C SER A 167 -4.70 -4.49 5.21
N LEU A 168 -4.12 -5.18 4.24
CA LEU A 168 -4.75 -5.41 2.94
C LEU A 168 -6.00 -6.29 3.05
N ASN A 169 -5.96 -7.32 3.90
CA ASN A 169 -7.10 -8.21 4.15
C ASN A 169 -8.18 -7.60 5.08
N GLN A 170 -7.82 -6.60 5.90
CA GLN A 170 -8.72 -5.94 6.85
C GLN A 170 -9.54 -4.79 6.24
N VAL A 171 -9.43 -4.52 4.93
CA VAL A 171 -10.33 -3.57 4.24
C VAL A 171 -11.69 -4.25 3.96
N ASN A 172 -12.32 -4.77 5.02
CA ASN A 172 -13.74 -5.05 5.04
C ASN A 172 -14.43 -3.81 5.61
N TYR A 173 -15.36 -3.28 4.83
CA TYR A 173 -16.16 -2.10 5.11
C TYR A 173 -17.08 -2.38 6.31
N ALA A 174 -17.17 -1.43 7.23
CA ALA A 174 -18.43 -1.10 7.87
C ALA A 174 -19.13 -0.04 7.01
#